data_AF-A0A527GEN7-F1
#
_entry.id   AF-A0A527GEN7-F1
#
_cell.length_a   1.000
_cell.length_b   1.000
_cell.length_c   1.000
_cell.angle_alpha   90.00
_cell.angle_beta   90.00
_cell.angle_gamma   90.00
#
_symmetry.space_group_name_H-M   'P 1'
#
loop_
_entity.id
_entity.type
_entity.pdbx_description
1 polymer ?
#
loop_
_entity_poly.entity_id
_entity_poly.type
_entity_poly.pdbx_seq_one_letter_code
_entity_poly.pdbx_strand_id
1 'polypeptide(L)' 'VYDTFDSNEILETKLLAGGSGYDVVVPSGNFLARQIQAGVFQKLDKSKLPNISNMWDTVTERTAKYDPGNEYSVNYMW' A
#
# COMPACT_ATOMS: atom_id res chain seq x y z
N VAL A 1 2.64 9.68 -15.24
CA VAL A 1 1.28 10.28 -15.12
C VAL A 1 0.96 10.36 -13.64
N TYR A 2 0.39 11.46 -13.16
CA TYR A 2 -0.03 11.64 -11.76
C TYR A 2 -1.52 11.89 -11.75
N ASP A 3 -2.26 11.03 -11.08
CA ASP A 3 -3.71 11.11 -10.97
C ASP A 3 -4.12 11.11 -9.50
N THR A 4 -5.19 11.85 -9.19
CA THR A 4 -5.82 11.85 -7.88
C THR A 4 -7.16 11.16 -7.95
N PHE A 5 -7.48 10.38 -6.92
CA PHE A 5 -8.79 9.76 -6.74
C PHE A 5 -9.43 10.29 -5.47
N ASP A 6 -10.73 10.51 -5.51
CA ASP A 6 -11.54 10.95 -4.37
C ASP A 6 -12.06 9.79 -3.51
N SER A 7 -11.87 8.54 -3.98
CA SER A 7 -12.37 7.34 -3.32
C SER A 7 -11.46 6.12 -3.53
N ASN A 8 -11.46 5.21 -2.56
CA ASN A 8 -10.68 3.98 -2.62
C ASN A 8 -11.32 2.95 -3.56
N GLU A 9 -12.62 3.02 -3.76
CA GLU A 9 -13.41 2.14 -4.61
C GLU A 9 -12.99 2.29 -6.09
N ILE A 10 -12.77 3.53 -6.54
CA ILE A 10 -12.26 3.79 -7.91
C ILE A 10 -10.83 3.27 -8.06
N LEU A 11 -9.98 3.48 -7.05
CA LEU A 11 -8.62 2.96 -7.04
C LEU A 11 -8.62 1.42 -7.10
N GLU A 12 -9.40 0.76 -6.24
CA GLU A 12 -9.52 -0.69 -6.18
C GLU A 12 -10.00 -1.27 -7.51
N THR A 13 -10.99 -0.65 -8.15
CA THR A 13 -11.49 -1.06 -9.47
C THR A 13 -10.38 -1.03 -10.53
N LYS A 14 -9.57 0.03 -10.57
CA LYS A 14 -8.44 0.13 -11.50
C LYS A 14 -7.34 -0.89 -11.24
N LEU A 15 -7.04 -1.17 -9.97
CA LEU A 15 -6.03 -2.18 -9.61
C LEU A 15 -6.47 -3.59 -9.99
N LEU A 16 -7.71 -3.95 -9.67
CA LEU A 16 -8.27 -5.29 -9.92
C LEU A 16 -8.53 -5.56 -11.42
N ALA A 17 -8.81 -4.52 -12.21
CA ALA A 17 -8.93 -4.64 -13.66
C ALA A 17 -7.60 -5.05 -14.34
N GLY A 18 -6.47 -4.89 -13.65
CA GLY A 18 -5.13 -5.14 -14.18
C GLY A 18 -4.63 -4.02 -15.09
N GLY A 19 -3.31 -3.98 -15.31
CA GLY A 19 -2.70 -2.99 -16.19
C GLY A 19 -2.97 -1.54 -15.78
N SER A 20 -3.03 -1.26 -14.47
CA SER A 20 -3.43 0.04 -13.91
C SER A 20 -2.59 1.22 -14.43
N GLY A 21 -1.35 0.96 -14.85
CA GLY A 21 -0.41 1.95 -15.34
C GLY A 21 0.24 2.79 -14.25
N TYR A 22 0.06 2.41 -12.98
CA TYR A 22 0.64 3.10 -11.82
C TYR A 22 1.72 2.26 -11.15
N ASP A 23 2.84 2.89 -10.83
CA ASP A 23 3.93 2.28 -10.07
C ASP A 23 3.70 2.35 -8.55
N VAL A 24 3.02 3.41 -8.09
CA VAL A 24 2.75 3.70 -6.67
C VAL A 24 1.30 4.17 -6.51
N VAL A 25 0.63 3.66 -5.48
CA VAL A 25 -0.74 4.03 -5.10
C VAL A 25 -0.84 4.16 -3.58
N VAL A 26 -1.84 4.88 -3.08
CA VAL A 26 -1.99 5.19 -1.64
C VAL A 26 -3.38 4.78 -1.14
N PRO A 27 -3.67 3.47 -0.99
CA PRO A 27 -4.95 2.99 -0.48
C PRO A 27 -5.06 3.13 1.05
N SER A 28 -6.29 3.17 1.56
CA SER A 28 -6.57 3.07 3.00
C SER A 28 -6.36 1.63 3.50
N GLY A 29 -6.03 1.45 4.78
CA GLY A 29 -5.60 0.16 5.34
C GLY A 29 -6.58 -1.02 5.14
N ASN A 30 -7.88 -0.78 5.25
CA ASN A 30 -8.91 -1.79 4.98
C ASN A 30 -8.94 -2.25 3.52
N PHE A 31 -8.72 -1.34 2.57
CA PHE A 31 -8.61 -1.67 1.14
C PHE A 31 -7.30 -2.39 0.84
N LEU A 32 -6.20 -1.90 1.41
CA LEU A 32 -4.87 -2.52 1.30
C LEU A 32 -4.91 -4.01 1.65
N ALA A 33 -5.53 -4.38 2.78
CA ALA A 33 -5.59 -5.77 3.21
C ALA A 33 -6.29 -6.69 2.19
N ARG A 34 -7.40 -6.24 1.59
CA ARG A 34 -8.12 -7.00 0.56
C ARG A 34 -7.32 -7.07 -0.75
N GLN A 35 -6.66 -5.99 -1.12
CA GLN A 35 -5.86 -5.88 -2.33
C GLN A 35 -4.60 -6.77 -2.26
N ILE A 36 -3.94 -6.85 -1.09
CA ILE A 36 -2.86 -7.81 -0.84
C ILE A 36 -3.37 -9.25 -1.05
N GLN A 37 -4.53 -9.60 -0.49
CA GLN A 37 -5.13 -10.93 -0.68
C GLN A 37 -5.47 -11.22 -2.15
N ALA A 38 -5.88 -10.20 -2.91
CA ALA A 38 -6.14 -10.31 -4.34
C ALA A 38 -4.86 -10.37 -5.20
N GLY A 39 -3.67 -10.22 -4.60
CA GLY A 39 -2.39 -10.38 -5.28
C GLY A 39 -2.02 -9.24 -6.21
N VAL A 40 -2.59 -8.04 -6.03
CA VAL A 40 -2.34 -6.90 -6.94
C VAL A 40 -1.02 -6.18 -6.65
N PHE A 41 -0.38 -6.46 -5.52
CA PHE A 41 0.87 -5.83 -5.10
C PHE A 41 2.05 -6.82 -5.09
N GLN A 42 3.22 -6.31 -5.43
CA GLN A 42 4.49 -6.98 -5.18
C GLN A 42 4.98 -6.68 -3.76
N LYS A 43 5.77 -7.59 -3.18
CA LYS A 43 6.48 -7.31 -1.92
C LYS A 43 7.49 -6.20 -2.12
N LEU A 44 7.64 -5.35 -1.11
CA LEU A 44 8.67 -4.32 -1.07
C LEU A 44 10.03 -4.93 -0.77
N ASP A 45 11.01 -4.63 -1.61
CA ASP A 45 12.40 -4.89 -1.31
C ASP A 45 12.92 -3.82 -0.33
N LYS A 46 12.86 -4.14 0.97
CA LYS A 46 13.25 -3.21 2.04
C LYS A 46 14.73 -2.82 1.99
N SER A 47 15.59 -3.58 1.31
CA SER A 47 17.00 -3.20 1.12
C SER A 47 17.16 -1.94 0.26
N LYS A 48 16.17 -1.63 -0.57
CA LYS A 48 16.12 -0.43 -1.42
C LYS A 48 15.44 0.76 -0.76
N LEU A 49 14.98 0.62 0.48
CA LEU A 49 14.26 1.65 1.23
C LEU A 49 15.07 2.06 2.48
N PRO A 50 16.25 2.69 2.33
CA PRO A 50 17.10 3.01 3.48
C PRO A 50 16.41 3.92 4.51
N ASN A 51 15.50 4.78 4.05
CA ASN A 51 14.73 5.68 4.91
C ASN A 51 13.58 5.01 5.68
N ILE A 52 13.35 3.70 5.49
CA ILE A 52 12.34 2.97 6.26
C ILE A 52 12.67 2.94 7.76
N SER A 53 13.94 3.18 8.13
CA SER A 53 14.38 3.34 9.51
C SER A 53 13.75 4.55 10.22
N ASN A 54 13.18 5.50 9.48
CA ASN A 54 12.56 6.70 10.04
C ASN A 54 11.07 6.50 10.39
N MET A 55 10.53 5.30 10.16
CA MET A 55 9.14 5.01 10.46
C MET A 55 8.87 5.01 11.95
N TRP A 56 7.70 5.52 12.33
CA TRP A 56 7.29 5.50 13.72
C TRP A 56 6.79 4.10 14.10
N ASP A 57 7.46 3.47 15.07
CA ASP A 57 7.15 2.11 15.54
C ASP A 57 5.65 1.93 15.89
N THR A 58 5.06 2.89 16.60
CA THR A 58 3.63 2.82 17.00
C THR A 58 2.69 2.74 15.79
N VAL A 59 2.99 3.46 14.71
CA VAL A 59 2.17 3.41 13.49
C VAL A 59 2.43 2.11 12.74
N THR A 60 3.71 1.70 12.64
CA THR A 60 4.16 0.47 11.99
C THR A 60 3.52 -0.78 12.60
N GLU A 61 3.40 -0.83 13.93
CA GLU A 61 2.72 -1.92 14.65
C GLU A 61 1.21 -1.95 14.37
N ARG A 62 0.57 -0.78 14.23
CA ARG A 62 -0.86 -0.67 13.95
C ARG A 62 -1.19 -1.06 12.51
N THR A 63 -0.36 -0.64 11.55
CA THR A 63 -0.56 -0.97 10.13
C THR A 63 -0.30 -2.44 9.82
N ALA A 64 0.52 -3.12 10.64
CA ALA A 64 0.77 -4.56 10.51
C ALA A 64 -0.50 -5.44 10.61
N LYS A 65 -1.61 -4.90 11.12
CA LYS A 65 -2.92 -5.57 11.11
C LYS A 65 -3.49 -5.76 9.69
N TYR A 66 -3.13 -4.86 8.77
CA TYR A 66 -3.58 -4.88 7.37
C TYR A 66 -2.57 -5.54 6.44
N ASP A 67 -1.28 -5.40 6.78
CA ASP A 67 -0.14 -5.94 6.05
C ASP A 67 0.84 -6.59 7.04
N PRO A 68 0.65 -7.89 7.38
CA PRO A 68 1.49 -8.58 8.35
C PRO A 68 2.98 -8.51 7.99
N GLY A 69 3.80 -7.94 8.89
CA GLY A 69 5.23 -7.72 8.63
C GLY A 69 5.54 -6.45 7.82
N ASN A 70 4.51 -5.67 7.45
CA ASN A 70 4.59 -4.52 6.56
C ASN A 70 5.40 -4.89 5.30
N GLU A 71 5.00 -5.96 4.62
CA GLU A 71 5.73 -6.56 3.49
C GLU A 71 5.42 -5.86 2.16
N TYR A 72 4.26 -5.22 2.03
CA TYR A 72 3.75 -4.66 0.77
C TYR A 72 3.59 -3.14 0.81
N SER A 73 3.62 -2.52 1.99
CA SER A 73 3.28 -1.11 2.17
C SER A 73 4.22 -0.35 3.12
N VAL A 74 4.21 0.98 3.00
CA VAL A 74 4.82 1.94 3.93
C VAL A 74 3.75 2.96 4.31
N ASN A 75 3.67 3.33 5.59
CA ASN A 75 2.71 4.35 6.02
C ASN A 75 3.04 5.73 5.44
N TYR A 76 2.03 6.42 4.93
CA TYR A 76 2.15 7.80 4.45
C TYR A 76 1.49 8.79 5.42
N MET A 77 0.20 8.59 5.73
CA MET A 77 -0.59 9.38 6.66
C MET A 77 -1.61 8.48 7.38
N TRP A 78 -2.19 8.95 8.49
CA TRP A 78 -3.14 8.21 9.34
C TRP A 78 -4.19 9.14 9.96
#